data_AF-A0A963ZM40-F1
#
_entry.id   AF-A0A963ZM40-F1
#
_cell.length_a   1.000
_cell.length_b   1.000
_cell.length_c   1.000
_cell.angle_alpha   90.00
_cell.angle_beta   90.00
_cell.angle_gamma   90.00
#
_symmetry.space_group_name_H-M   'P 1'
#
loop_
_entity.id
_entity.type
_entity.pdbx_description
1 polymer ?
#
loop_
_entity_poly.entity_id
_entity_poly.type
_entity_poly.pdbx_seq_one_letter_code
_entity_poly.pdbx_strand_id
1 'polypeptide(L)'
;MKTKFIISILFFTFLSSTSIFSQGKPYEGPEDPAGDISQLREGYMNGNRVLLYYQNFGRTADWWSKGVGDSKWPNNYEGVRMIDHAFISIMAKVFVRQDSIPIESLKS
;
A
#
# COMPACT_ATOMS: atom_id res chain seq x y z
N MET A 1 -29.08 38.33 -38.01
CA MET A 1 -28.02 37.51 -38.66
C MET A 1 -26.70 37.50 -37.88
N LYS A 2 -26.20 38.63 -37.39
CA LYS A 2 -24.88 38.72 -36.71
C LYS A 2 -24.75 37.87 -35.43
N THR A 3 -25.76 37.84 -34.56
CA THR A 3 -25.71 37.08 -33.29
C THR A 3 -25.66 35.57 -33.49
N LYS A 4 -26.46 35.03 -34.42
CA LYS A 4 -26.45 33.59 -34.76
C LYS A 4 -25.10 33.17 -35.37
N PHE A 5 -24.49 34.05 -36.15
CA PHE A 5 -23.16 33.84 -36.72
C PHE A 5 -22.06 33.81 -35.64
N ILE A 6 -22.11 34.73 -34.68
CA ILE A 6 -21.17 34.76 -33.54
C ILE A 6 -21.31 33.52 -32.66
N ILE A 7 -22.55 33.10 -32.36
CA ILE A 7 -22.81 31.88 -31.58
C ILE A 7 -22.28 30.64 -32.31
N SER A 8 -22.47 30.58 -33.64
CA SER A 8 -21.93 29.49 -34.46
C SER A 8 -20.40 29.42 -34.39
N ILE A 9 -19.72 30.57 -34.49
CA ILE A 9 -18.26 30.64 -34.36
C ILE A 9 -17.80 30.15 -32.99
N LEU A 10 -18.43 30.62 -31.91
CA LEU A 10 -18.10 30.20 -30.54
C LEU A 10 -18.31 28.69 -30.31
N PHE A 11 -19.35 28.14 -30.92
CA PHE A 11 -19.62 26.71 -30.84
C PHE A 11 -18.55 25.90 -31.57
N PHE A 12 -18.19 26.30 -32.79
CA PHE A 12 -17.14 25.62 -33.56
C PHE A 12 -15.75 25.75 -32.92
N THR A 13 -15.42 26.88 -32.30
CA THR A 13 -14.13 27.02 -31.58
C THR A 13 -14.08 26.16 -30.33
N PHE A 14 -15.18 26.03 -29.59
CA PHE A 14 -15.28 25.13 -28.44
C PHE A 14 -15.18 23.64 -28.84
N LEU A 15 -15.79 23.25 -29.96
CA LEU A 15 -15.64 21.89 -30.51
C LEU A 15 -14.22 21.58 -30.99
N SER A 16 -13.47 22.60 -31.43
CA SER A 16 -12.12 22.42 -31.93
C SER A 16 -11.09 22.25 -30.80
N SER A 17 -11.34 22.82 -29.62
CA SER A 17 -10.41 22.74 -28.48
C SER A 17 -10.38 21.36 -27.83
N THR A 18 -11.49 20.61 -27.85
CA THR A 18 -11.55 19.24 -27.30
C THR A 18 -10.61 18.27 -28.03
N SER A 19 -10.39 18.47 -29.33
CA SER A 19 -9.47 17.65 -30.14
C SER A 19 -7.99 17.85 -29.78
N ILE A 20 -7.61 19.02 -29.24
CA ILE A 20 -6.23 19.32 -28.83
C ILE A 20 -5.92 18.66 -27.47
N PHE A 21 -6.89 18.60 -26.56
CA PHE A 21 -6.74 17.95 -25.24
C PHE A 21 -6.83 16.41 -25.28
N SER A 22 -7.19 15.82 -26.43
CA SER A 22 -7.25 14.37 -26.63
C SER A 22 -5.88 13.76 -27.00
N GLN A 23 -4.85 14.59 -27.23
CA GLN A 23 -3.50 14.06 -27.44
C GLN A 23 -2.98 13.45 -26.13
N GLY A 24 -2.81 12.13 -26.15
CA GLY A 24 -2.63 11.27 -24.98
C GLY A 24 -1.65 11.80 -23.94
N LYS A 25 -2.12 11.86 -22.70
CA LYS A 25 -1.22 11.99 -21.55
C LYS A 25 -0.24 10.80 -21.58
N PRO A 26 1.05 11.00 -21.28
CA PRO A 26 1.96 9.89 -21.02
C PRO A 26 1.34 8.95 -20.00
N TYR A 27 1.33 7.64 -20.29
CA TYR A 27 0.80 6.65 -19.36
C TYR A 27 1.67 6.61 -18.11
N GLU A 28 1.09 6.97 -16.95
CA GLU A 28 1.80 7.02 -15.66
C GLU A 28 1.96 5.63 -15.01
N GLY A 29 1.46 4.58 -15.67
CA GLY A 29 1.38 3.24 -15.12
C GLY A 29 -0.04 2.87 -14.70
N PRO A 30 -0.27 1.62 -14.27
CA PRO A 30 -1.52 1.22 -13.67
C PRO A 30 -1.71 2.00 -12.37
N GLU A 31 -2.93 2.49 -12.12
CA GLU A 31 -3.27 2.97 -10.79
C GLU A 31 -3.11 1.81 -9.79
N ASP A 32 -2.19 1.95 -8.82
CA ASP A 32 -2.01 1.01 -7.70
C ASP A 32 -2.59 1.62 -6.42
N PRO A 33 -3.92 1.55 -6.21
CA PRO A 33 -4.54 2.03 -4.99
C PRO A 33 -4.15 1.20 -3.76
N ALA A 34 -3.46 0.05 -3.91
CA ALA A 34 -3.05 -0.74 -2.75
C ALA A 34 -1.89 -0.09 -1.97
N GLY A 35 -1.10 0.76 -2.62
CA GLY A 35 -0.04 1.56 -1.99
C GLY A 35 -0.50 2.90 -1.41
N ASP A 36 -1.73 3.34 -1.68
CA ASP A 36 -2.27 4.59 -1.16
C ASP A 36 -2.86 4.40 0.24
N ILE A 37 -2.35 5.17 1.21
CA ILE A 37 -2.82 5.18 2.60
C ILE A 37 -4.29 5.61 2.67
N SER A 38 -4.77 6.43 1.72
CA SER A 38 -6.17 6.85 1.65
C SER A 38 -7.14 5.71 1.28
N GLN A 39 -6.61 4.61 0.75
CA GLN A 39 -7.35 3.44 0.26
C GLN A 39 -7.17 2.22 1.17
N LEU A 40 -6.79 2.42 2.44
CA LEU A 40 -6.74 1.34 3.42
C LEU A 40 -8.13 0.69 3.58
N ARG A 41 -8.15 -0.63 3.47
CA ARG A 41 -9.35 -1.46 3.65
C ARG A 41 -9.05 -2.54 4.67
N GLU A 42 -10.00 -2.75 5.56
CA GLU A 42 -9.94 -3.81 6.56
C GLU A 42 -11.15 -4.74 6.43
N GLY A 43 -10.96 -5.98 6.86
CA GLY A 43 -12.00 -6.99 6.86
C GLY A 43 -11.81 -8.02 7.95
N TYR A 44 -12.88 -8.76 8.21
CA TYR A 44 -12.92 -9.81 9.22
C TYR A 44 -13.44 -11.10 8.59
N MET A 45 -12.76 -12.21 8.88
CA MET A 45 -13.26 -13.56 8.66
C MET A 45 -13.46 -14.23 10.01
N ASN A 46 -14.58 -14.93 10.17
CA ASN A 46 -14.95 -15.58 11.43
C ASN A 46 -15.35 -17.03 11.15
N GLY A 47 -14.75 -17.97 11.87
CA GLY A 47 -15.04 -19.40 11.76
C GLY A 47 -14.12 -20.23 12.65
N ASN A 48 -14.54 -21.44 13.04
CA ASN A 48 -13.75 -22.35 13.88
C ASN A 48 -13.15 -21.70 15.15
N ARG A 49 -13.89 -20.77 15.77
CA ARG A 49 -13.44 -19.96 16.92
C ARG A 49 -12.22 -19.08 16.63
N VAL A 50 -11.88 -18.84 15.37
CA VAL A 50 -10.84 -17.89 14.95
C VAL A 50 -11.52 -16.62 14.46
N LEU A 51 -11.06 -15.48 14.95
CA LEU A 51 -11.29 -14.19 14.30
C LEU A 51 -10.02 -13.87 13.52
N LEU A 52 -10.13 -13.76 12.20
CA LEU A 52 -9.03 -13.36 11.33
C LEU A 52 -9.31 -11.94 10.85
N TYR A 53 -8.49 -11.01 11.28
CA TYR A 53 -8.46 -9.64 10.79
C TYR A 53 -7.44 -9.54 9.65
N TYR A 54 -7.73 -8.73 8.64
CA TYR A 54 -6.78 -8.44 7.58
C TYR A 54 -6.94 -7.01 7.06
N GLN A 55 -5.81 -6.38 6.75
CA GLN A 55 -5.72 -5.12 6.01
C GLN A 55 -5.16 -5.39 4.61
N ASN A 56 -5.58 -4.61 3.62
CA ASN A 56 -5.20 -4.79 2.22
C ASN A 56 -3.69 -4.70 1.92
N PHE A 57 -2.87 -4.10 2.79
CA PHE A 57 -1.40 -4.09 2.64
C PHE A 57 -0.69 -5.16 3.51
N GLY A 58 -1.44 -6.16 4.02
CA GLY A 58 -0.87 -7.40 4.56
C GLY A 58 -0.74 -7.50 6.08
N ARG A 59 -1.34 -6.58 6.86
CA ARG A 59 -1.42 -6.73 8.33
C ARG A 59 -2.60 -7.58 8.77
N THR A 60 -2.41 -8.31 9.86
CA THR A 60 -3.35 -9.20 10.55
C THR A 60 -3.59 -8.81 12.01
N ALA A 61 -2.91 -7.78 12.50
CA ALA A 61 -3.21 -7.11 13.77
C ALA A 61 -2.83 -5.63 13.69
N ASP A 62 -3.51 -4.79 14.47
CA ASP A 62 -3.22 -3.36 14.55
C ASP A 62 -2.73 -2.99 15.96
N TRP A 63 -1.42 -2.75 16.04
CA TRP A 63 -0.77 -2.29 17.27
C TRP A 63 -1.36 -0.96 17.78
N TRP A 64 -1.72 -0.04 16.88
CA TRP A 64 -2.17 1.30 17.23
C TRP A 64 -3.60 1.29 17.79
N SER A 65 -4.41 0.35 17.32
CA SER A 65 -5.82 0.19 17.70
C SER A 65 -6.03 -0.61 18.99
N LYS A 66 -4.95 -0.91 19.74
CA LYS A 66 -4.98 -1.50 21.10
C LYS A 66 -5.85 -2.76 21.22
N GLY A 67 -5.83 -3.62 20.19
CA GLY A 67 -6.60 -4.87 20.17
C GLY A 67 -7.95 -4.80 19.46
N VAL A 68 -8.33 -3.62 18.95
CA VAL A 68 -9.42 -3.47 17.97
C VAL A 68 -8.81 -3.71 16.58
N GLY A 69 -9.33 -4.66 15.80
CA GLY A 69 -8.71 -5.05 14.54
C GLY A 69 -7.52 -6.01 14.70
N ASP A 70 -7.60 -6.96 15.64
CA ASP A 70 -6.61 -8.01 15.79
C ASP A 70 -7.20 -9.37 15.44
N SER A 71 -6.40 -10.19 14.75
CA SER A 71 -6.67 -11.62 14.68
C SER A 71 -6.55 -12.22 16.07
N LYS A 72 -7.49 -13.10 16.46
CA LYS A 72 -7.48 -13.74 17.78
C LYS A 72 -8.03 -15.14 17.77
N TRP A 73 -7.54 -15.94 18.71
CA TRP A 73 -8.09 -17.25 19.01
C TRP A 73 -8.00 -17.54 20.52
N PRO A 74 -9.04 -18.11 21.15
CA PRO A 74 -10.41 -18.24 20.62
C PRO A 74 -11.12 -16.90 20.38
N ASN A 75 -12.15 -16.87 19.52
CA ASN A 75 -12.97 -15.70 19.24
C ASN A 75 -14.02 -15.48 20.35
N ASN A 76 -13.54 -15.27 21.58
CA ASN A 76 -14.34 -14.95 22.76
C ASN A 76 -13.57 -13.91 23.61
N TYR A 77 -14.02 -13.68 24.85
CA TYR A 77 -13.36 -12.79 25.82
C TYR A 77 -12.08 -13.37 26.42
N GLU A 78 -11.81 -14.66 26.23
CA GLU A 78 -10.60 -15.37 26.68
C GLU A 78 -9.55 -15.50 25.58
N GLY A 79 -9.86 -14.98 24.38
CA GLY A 79 -9.01 -15.04 23.20
C GLY A 79 -7.69 -14.31 23.36
N VAL A 80 -6.61 -14.93 22.88
CA VAL A 80 -5.32 -14.25 22.76
C VAL A 80 -5.15 -13.66 21.37
N ARG A 81 -4.55 -12.47 21.32
CA ARG A 81 -4.21 -11.80 20.07
C ARG A 81 -3.12 -12.57 19.34
N MET A 82 -3.24 -12.68 18.03
CA MET A 82 -2.20 -13.18 17.15
C MET A 82 -1.22 -12.06 16.84
N ILE A 83 0.07 -12.40 16.73
CA ILE A 83 1.11 -11.45 16.36
C ILE A 83 1.02 -11.20 14.86
N ASP A 84 0.97 -9.92 14.48
CA ASP A 84 0.91 -9.46 13.08
C ASP A 84 2.25 -9.61 12.35
N HIS A 85 3.24 -8.87 12.83
CA HIS A 85 4.58 -8.85 12.27
C HIS A 85 5.59 -9.34 13.29
N ALA A 86 6.36 -10.37 12.92
CA ALA A 86 7.55 -10.79 13.61
C ALA A 86 8.74 -10.70 12.65
N PHE A 87 9.67 -9.77 12.92
CA PHE A 87 10.93 -9.66 12.17
C PHE A 87 12.05 -10.24 13.02
N ILE A 88 12.75 -11.24 12.48
CA ILE A 88 13.97 -11.80 13.08
C ILE A 88 15.15 -11.25 12.28
N SER A 89 16.05 -10.52 12.96
CA SER A 89 17.34 -10.10 12.39
C SER A 89 18.46 -10.84 13.10
N ILE A 90 19.27 -11.58 12.34
CA ILE A 90 20.45 -12.30 12.83
C ILE A 90 21.67 -11.54 12.31
N MET A 91 22.47 -10.98 13.21
CA MET A 91 23.67 -10.21 12.87
C MET A 91 24.91 -10.86 13.47
N ALA A 92 26.02 -10.85 12.71
CA ALA A 92 27.33 -11.31 13.17
C ALA A 92 28.36 -10.18 13.02
N LYS A 93 29.27 -10.06 14.00
CA LYS A 93 30.39 -9.11 13.92
C LYS A 93 31.48 -9.70 13.03
N VAL A 94 31.75 -9.07 11.89
CA VAL A 94 32.84 -9.46 10.98
C VAL A 94 33.90 -8.36 10.98
N PHE A 95 35.16 -8.74 11.20
CA PHE A 95 36.30 -7.85 10.99
C PHE A 95 36.77 -7.98 9.55
N VAL A 96 36.83 -6.84 8.85
CA VAL A 96 37.24 -6.74 7.45
C VAL A 96 38.55 -5.96 7.38
N ARG A 97 39.57 -6.46 6.68
CA ARG A 97 40.85 -5.77 6.45
C ARG A 97 41.24 -5.89 4.99
N GLN A 98 41.80 -4.80 4.43
CA GLN A 98 42.44 -4.69 3.10
C GLN A 98 41.76 -5.55 2.01
N ASP A 99 40.79 -4.94 1.31
CA ASP A 99 40.10 -5.49 0.13
C ASP A 99 38.86 -6.37 0.40
N SER A 100 38.15 -6.09 1.50
CA SER A 100 36.80 -6.66 1.76
C SER A 100 36.75 -8.16 2.05
N ILE A 101 37.88 -8.79 2.37
CA ILE A 101 37.95 -10.21 2.73
C ILE A 101 37.68 -10.37 4.24
N PRO A 102 36.72 -11.21 4.67
CA PRO A 102 36.49 -11.53 6.08
C PRO A 102 37.68 -12.25 6.72
N ILE A 103 38.08 -11.86 7.93
CA ILE A 103 39.13 -12.55 8.68
C ILE A 103 38.51 -13.72 9.45
N GLU A 104 38.94 -14.95 9.13
CA GLU A 104 38.42 -16.18 9.76
C GLU A 104 39.06 -16.50 11.14
N SER A 105 40.18 -15.84 11.48
CA SER A 105 40.86 -16.06 12.76
C SER A 105 41.68 -14.83 13.19
N LEU A 106 41.35 -14.26 14.35
CA LEU A 106 42.22 -13.32 15.06
C LEU A 106 43.28 -14.13 15.83
N LYS A 107 44.36 -14.53 15.16
CA LYS A 107 45.53 -15.02 15.89
C LYS A 107 46.25 -13.83 16.53
N SER A 108 46.26 -13.82 17.86
CA SER A 108 47.06 -12.93 18.72
C SER A 108 48.55 -13.20 18.57
#